data_AF-A0A6A4M399-F1
#
_entry.id   AF-A0A6A4M399-F1
#
_cell.length_a   1.000
_cell.length_b   1.000
_cell.length_c   1.000
_cell.angle_alpha   90.00
_cell.angle_beta   90.00
_cell.angle_gamma   90.00
#
_symmetry.space_group_name_H-M   'P 1'
#
loop_
_entity.id
_entity.type
_entity.pdbx_description
1 polymer ?
#
loop_
_entity_poly.entity_id
_entity_poly.type
_entity_poly.pdbx_seq_one_letter_code
_entity_poly.pdbx_strand_id
1 'polypeptide(L)'
;MILWLCLSHPVFSLVGEAHSLEVERILYKEKSEYQEILVFESSTYGKVLVLDGIVQLTEKDECAYQEMIAHLPLCSIQSPKTVMSTSWVLYFCQLS
;
A
#
# COMPACT_ATOMS: atom_id res chain seq x y z
N MET A 1 -15.42 12.10 14.84
CA MET A 1 -16.31 11.03 14.36
C MET A 1 -15.37 9.99 13.77
N ILE A 2 -15.04 8.96 14.56
CA ILE A 2 -13.99 7.99 14.23
C ILE A 2 -14.58 7.02 13.19
N LEU A 3 -14.07 7.04 11.97
CA LEU A 3 -14.50 6.15 10.91
C LEU A 3 -13.58 4.93 10.92
N TRP A 4 -14.13 3.75 11.22
CA TRP A 4 -13.39 2.50 11.18
C TRP A 4 -13.53 1.89 9.78
N LEU A 5 -12.40 1.72 9.08
CA LEU A 5 -12.40 1.03 7.78
C LEU A 5 -12.16 -0.47 8.01
N CYS A 6 -13.16 -1.31 7.72
CA CYS A 6 -13.06 -2.77 7.82
C CYS A 6 -12.57 -3.35 6.49
N LEU A 7 -11.37 -3.92 6.48
CA LEU A 7 -10.77 -4.56 5.31
C LEU A 7 -11.10 -6.06 5.34
N SER A 8 -12.22 -6.45 4.73
CA SER A 8 -12.65 -7.84 4.61
C SER A 8 -12.71 -8.22 3.13
N HIS A 9 -11.56 -8.59 2.55
CA HIS A 9 -11.45 -8.92 1.13
C HIS A 9 -11.30 -10.42 0.88
N PRO A 10 -12.02 -11.00 -0.11
CA PRO A 10 -11.99 -12.43 -0.41
C PRO A 10 -10.68 -12.94 -1.03
N VAL A 11 -9.74 -12.05 -1.35
CA VAL A 11 -8.42 -12.38 -1.94
C VAL A 11 -7.41 -12.82 -0.88
N PHE A 12 -7.55 -12.32 0.35
CA PHE A 12 -6.77 -12.80 1.48
C PHE A 12 -7.52 -14.02 2.03
N SER A 13 -7.04 -15.24 1.76
CA SER A 13 -7.72 -16.51 2.13
C SER A 13 -7.97 -16.73 3.62
N LEU A 14 -7.75 -15.73 4.48
CA LEU A 14 -8.07 -15.75 5.91
C LEU A 14 -9.54 -15.39 6.12
N VAL A 15 -10.42 -16.34 5.82
CA VAL A 15 -11.86 -16.21 6.03
C VAL A 15 -12.13 -15.98 7.53
N GLY A 16 -12.59 -14.79 7.88
CA GLY A 16 -12.95 -14.41 9.26
C GLY A 16 -11.99 -13.44 9.95
N GLU A 17 -10.89 -13.07 9.32
CA GLU A 17 -10.01 -12.00 9.81
C GLU A 17 -10.33 -10.68 9.10
N ALA A 18 -10.41 -9.61 9.88
CA ALA A 18 -10.59 -8.25 9.38
C ALA A 18 -9.63 -7.33 10.11
N HIS A 19 -8.88 -6.55 9.36
CA HIS A 19 -8.05 -5.49 9.91
C HIS A 19 -8.84 -4.19 9.87
N SER A 20 -8.95 -3.54 11.04
CA SER A 20 -9.60 -2.24 11.17
C SER A 20 -8.55 -1.16 11.40
N LEU A 21 -8.61 -0.12 10.57
CA LEU A 21 -7.79 1.07 10.73
C LEU A 21 -8.68 2.24 11.12
N GLU A 22 -8.23 3.00 12.12
CA GLU A 22 -8.84 4.28 12.49
C GLU A 22 -8.50 5.32 11.43
N VAL A 23 -9.53 5.90 10.83
CA VAL A 23 -9.41 6.95 9.82
C VAL A 23 -9.61 8.31 10.49
N GLU A 24 -8.60 9.16 10.44
CA GLU A 24 -8.70 10.56 10.89
C GLU A 24 -9.31 11.43 9.81
N ARG A 25 -8.74 11.37 8.60
CA ARG A 25 -9.21 12.18 7.47
C ARG A 25 -9.02 11.47 6.13
N ILE A 26 -9.98 11.67 5.24
CA ILE A 26 -9.87 11.21 3.84
C ILE A 26 -9.18 12.31 3.05
N LEU A 27 -8.06 11.98 2.42
CA LEU A 27 -7.27 12.91 1.61
C LEU A 27 -7.72 12.91 0.15
N TYR A 28 -7.99 11.72 -0.38
CA TYR A 28 -8.34 11.53 -1.77
C TYR A 28 -9.28 10.34 -1.92
N LYS A 29 -10.33 10.49 -2.72
CA LYS A 29 -11.19 9.38 -3.11
C LYS A 29 -11.63 9.58 -4.54
N GLU A 30 -11.23 8.67 -5.41
CA GLU A 30 -11.61 8.68 -6.82
C GLU A 30 -11.85 7.25 -7.30
N LYS A 31 -12.78 7.08 -8.23
CA LYS A 31 -12.98 5.81 -8.92
C LYS A 31 -12.52 5.97 -10.37
N SER A 32 -11.40 5.32 -10.72
CA SER A 32 -10.93 5.26 -12.10
C SER A 32 -11.63 4.15 -12.88
N GLU A 33 -11.37 4.05 -14.19
CA GLU A 33 -11.90 2.97 -15.03
C GLU A 33 -11.38 1.58 -14.65
N TYR A 34 -10.23 1.51 -13.98
CA TYR A 34 -9.55 0.26 -13.65
C TYR A 34 -9.71 -0.14 -12.18
N GLN A 35 -9.77 0.84 -11.27
CA GLN A 35 -9.73 0.62 -9.82
C GLN A 35 -10.25 1.84 -9.04
N GLU A 36 -10.80 1.60 -7.85
CA GLU A 36 -11.13 2.62 -6.85
C GLU A 36 -9.90 3.00 -6.04
N ILE A 37 -9.52 4.27 -6.08
CA ILE A 37 -8.38 4.84 -5.37
C ILE A 37 -8.89 5.58 -4.14
N LEU A 38 -8.44 5.15 -2.96
CA LEU A 38 -8.73 5.80 -1.70
C LEU A 38 -7.42 6.09 -0.97
N VAL A 39 -7.19 7.35 -0.62
CA VAL A 39 -6.08 7.79 0.22
C VAL A 39 -6.65 8.43 1.46
N PHE A 40 -6.29 7.91 2.62
CA PHE A 40 -6.69 8.47 3.91
C PHE A 40 -5.51 8.54 4.87
N GLU A 41 -5.65 9.35 5.90
CA GLU A 41 -4.68 9.47 6.98
C GLU A 41 -5.22 8.78 8.23
N SER A 42 -4.37 7.96 8.85
CA SER A 42 -4.64 7.22 10.08
C SER A 42 -3.71 7.72 11.19
N SER A 43 -4.24 7.85 12.41
CA SER A 43 -3.49 8.30 13.59
C SER A 43 -2.22 7.49 13.86
N THR A 44 -2.25 6.19 13.57
CA THR A 44 -1.22 5.23 13.98
C THR A 44 -0.26 4.85 12.84
N TYR A 45 -0.74 4.94 11.59
CA TYR A 45 -0.06 4.44 10.39
C TYR A 45 0.28 5.53 9.35
N GLY A 46 -0.09 6.79 9.60
CA GLY A 46 0.15 7.90 8.67
C GLY A 46 -0.78 7.83 7.46
N LYS A 47 -0.29 8.24 6.29
CA LYS A 47 -1.05 8.10 5.04
C LYS A 47 -1.12 6.65 4.59
N VAL A 48 -2.32 6.22 4.22
CA VAL A 48 -2.64 4.88 3.76
C VAL A 48 -3.25 4.97 2.36
N LEU A 49 -2.71 4.19 1.42
CA LEU A 49 -3.25 4.03 0.08
C LEU A 49 -4.00 2.69 0.00
N VAL A 50 -5.25 2.78 -0.43
CA VAL A 50 -6.15 1.66 -0.63
C VAL A 50 -6.62 1.65 -2.07
N LEU A 51 -6.45 0.51 -2.74
CA LEU A 51 -6.94 0.25 -4.09
C LEU A 51 -7.97 -0.86 -4.05
N ASP A 52 -9.18 -0.58 -4.57
CA ASP A 52 -10.33 -1.49 -4.57
C ASP A 52 -10.68 -2.07 -3.19
N GLY A 53 -10.37 -1.34 -2.11
CA GLY A 53 -10.58 -1.78 -0.73
C GLY A 53 -9.45 -2.64 -0.15
N ILE A 54 -8.35 -2.83 -0.88
CA ILE A 54 -7.13 -3.51 -0.41
C ILE A 54 -6.07 -2.46 -0.07
N VAL A 55 -5.52 -2.50 1.15
CA VAL A 55 -4.37 -1.66 1.54
C VAL A 55 -3.15 -2.06 0.72
N GLN A 56 -2.59 -1.10 -0.01
CA GLN A 56 -1.38 -1.29 -0.80
C GLN A 56 -0.13 -0.88 -0.02
N LEU A 57 -0.21 0.24 0.69
CA LEU A 57 0.92 0.79 1.44
C LEU A 57 0.44 1.74 2.54
N THR A 58 1.23 1.79 3.60
CA THR A 58 1.17 2.76 4.68
C THR A 58 2.53 3.48 4.73
N GLU A 59 2.56 4.76 5.09
CA GLU A 59 3.83 5.49 5.26
C GLU A 59 4.79 4.79 6.25
N LYS A 60 4.22 4.06 7.22
CA LYS A 60 5.01 3.40 8.25
C LYS A 60 5.66 2.08 7.79
N ASP A 61 4.97 1.31 6.95
CA ASP A 61 5.42 -0.03 6.54
C ASP A 61 6.01 -0.06 5.12
N GLU A 62 5.97 1.09 4.41
CA GLU A 62 6.54 1.26 3.08
C GLU A 62 7.98 0.76 3.01
N CYS A 63 8.84 1.18 3.94
CA CYS A 63 10.27 0.87 3.91
C CYS A 63 10.53 -0.64 3.95
N ALA A 64 9.83 -1.37 4.82
CA ALA A 64 10.02 -2.81 4.97
C ALA A 64 9.68 -3.54 3.67
N TYR A 65 8.58 -3.16 3.01
CA TYR A 65 8.16 -3.80 1.77
C TYR A 65 9.06 -3.43 0.58
N GLN A 66 9.41 -2.15 0.46
CA GLN A 66 10.28 -1.65 -0.60
C GLN A 66 11.69 -2.22 -0.49
N GLU A 67 12.27 -2.20 0.70
CA GLU A 67 13.60 -2.74 0.96
C GLU A 67 13.64 -4.23 0.67
N MET A 68 12.61 -4.98 1.10
CA MET A 68 12.53 -6.40 0.82
C MET A 68 12.48 -6.68 -0.69
N ILE A 69 11.61 -6.01 -1.45
CA ILE A 69 11.46 -6.26 -2.89
C ILE A 69 12.68 -5.77 -3.68
N ALA A 70 13.30 -4.67 -3.29
CA ALA A 70 14.45 -4.12 -4.00
C ALA A 70 15.75 -4.84 -3.61
N HIS A 71 16.03 -5.02 -2.32
CA HIS A 71 17.32 -5.55 -1.88
C HIS A 71 17.44 -7.07 -2.05
N LEU A 72 16.37 -7.87 -1.94
CA LEU A 72 16.46 -9.32 -2.15
C LEU A 72 17.04 -9.69 -3.54
N PRO A 73 16.51 -9.17 -4.67
CA PRO A 73 17.06 -9.47 -5.99
C PRO A 73 18.40 -8.77 -6.25
N LEU A 74 18.61 -7.54 -5.75
CA LEU A 74 19.84 -6.79 -5.99
C LEU A 74 21.04 -7.37 -5.23
N CYS A 75 20.84 -7.87 -4.00
CA CYS A 75 21.90 -8.50 -3.21
C CYS A 75 22.27 -9.90 -3.72
N SER A 76 21.41 -10.52 -4.54
CA SER A 76 21.62 -11.86 -5.09
C SER A 76 22.40 -11.86 -6.42
N ILE A 77 22.70 -10.67 -6.99
CA ILE A 77 23.34 -10.53 -8.30
C ILE A 77 24.61 -9.66 -8.17
N GLN A 78 25.75 -10.14 -8.68
CA GLN A 78 26.99 -9.36 -8.76
C GLN A 78 26.88 -8.25 -9.83
N SER A 79 26.71 -6.99 -9.41
CA SER A 79 26.67 -5.78 -10.25
C SER A 79 25.53 -5.70 -11.29
N PRO A 80 24.28 -5.50 -10.86
CA PRO A 80 23.18 -5.25 -11.79
C PRO A 80 23.39 -3.92 -12.54
N LYS A 81 23.48 -3.98 -13.89
CA LYS A 81 23.67 -2.80 -14.75
C LYS A 81 22.35 -2.19 -15.27
N THR A 82 21.29 -2.99 -15.31
CA THR A 82 19.96 -2.56 -15.76
C THR A 82 18.91 -3.27 -14.93
N VAL A 83 18.05 -2.51 -14.25
CA VAL A 83 16.96 -3.04 -13.41
C VAL A 83 15.66 -2.46 -13.94
N MET A 84 14.72 -3.33 -14.30
CA MET A 84 13.37 -2.92 -14.70
C MET A 84 12.40 -3.26 -13.57
N SER A 85 11.85 -2.23 -12.94
CA SER A 85 10.69 -2.39 -12.07
C SER A 85 9.42 -2.22 -12.91
N THR A 86 8.60 -3.27 -12.95
CA THR A 86 7.26 -3.21 -13.58
C THR A 86 6.20 -2.68 -12.62
N SER A 87 6.55 -2.50 -11.33
CA SER A 87 5.59 -2.12 -10.30
C SER A 87 5.44 -0.60 -10.23
N TRP A 88 4.34 -0.09 -10.78
CA TRP A 88 3.97 1.33 -10.74
C TRP A 88 3.81 1.86 -9.30
N VAL A 89 3.50 0.97 -8.35
CA VAL A 89 3.36 1.27 -6.92
C VAL A 89 4.65 1.83 -6.31
N LEU A 90 5.83 1.37 -6.77
CA LEU A 90 7.12 1.90 -6.30
C LEU A 90 7.38 3.32 -6.81
N TYR A 91 6.91 3.65 -8.01
CA TYR A 91 7.10 4.96 -8.62
C TYR A 91 6.30 6.05 -7.90
N PHE A 92 5.12 5.71 -7.38
CA PHE A 92 4.25 6.65 -6.67
C PHE A 92 4.81 7.04 -5.29
N CYS A 93 5.53 6.14 -4.62
CA CYS A 93 6.19 6.41 -3.34
C CYS A 93 7.43 7.32 -3.47
N GLN A 94 8.27 7.14 -4.49
CA GLN A 94 9.46 7.99 -4.69
C GLN A 94 9.13 9.46 -5.03
N LEU A 95 7.86 9.78 -5.31
CA LEU A 95 7.41 11.12 -5.64
C LEU A 95 6.78 11.88 -4.45
N SER A 96 6.73 11.31 -3.25
CA SER A 96 6.21 11.95 -2.02
C SER A 96 7.31 12.55 -1.15
#